data_AF-A0A7C4TMP8-F1
#
_entry.id   AF-A0A7C4TMP8-F1
#
_cell.length_a   1.000
_cell.length_b   1.000
_cell.length_c   1.000
_cell.angle_alpha   90.00
_cell.angle_beta   90.00
_cell.angle_gamma   90.00
#
_symmetry.space_group_name_H-M   'P 1'
#
loop_
_entity.id
_entity.type
_entity.pdbx_description
1 polymer ?
#
loop_
_entity_poly.entity_id
_entity_poly.type
_entity_poly.pdbx_seq_one_letter_code
_entity_poly.pdbx_strand_id
1 'polypeptide(L)'
;MHAFRSVIGVLALALGVYLIIVNSLFIGAVALLFGGFMSATGFTTPSGRQISGKINNLVYTSLRERGIERIRKGTFHVSESDFLTSLEKIKDMFGKQAEMPELGYDSLFIHCQSEAEADRNLSYIRSAGISASVIQNKRDWQIKIDFPDTTGK
;
A
#
# COMPACT_ATOMS: atom_id res chain seq x y z
N MET A 1 16.58 4.97 -3.29
CA MET A 1 17.48 3.91 -3.81
C MET A 1 17.50 3.77 -5.34
N HIS A 2 16.46 4.17 -6.09
CA HIS A 2 16.44 4.06 -7.56
C HIS A 2 17.49 4.92 -8.26
N ALA A 3 17.60 6.20 -7.89
CA ALA A 3 18.59 7.13 -8.46
C ALA A 3 20.04 6.65 -8.24
N PHE A 4 20.31 5.98 -7.13
CA PHE A 4 21.64 5.43 -6.84
C PHE A 4 22.00 4.28 -7.79
N ARG A 5 21.05 3.38 -8.08
CA ARG A 5 21.26 2.24 -9.01
C ARG A 5 21.43 2.70 -10.45
N SER A 6 20.66 3.71 -10.89
CA SER A 6 20.81 4.28 -12.23
C SER A 6 22.09 5.10 -12.38
N VAL A 7 22.51 5.87 -11.37
CA VAL A 7 23.80 6.58 -11.39
C VAL A 7 24.98 5.60 -11.44
N ILE A 8 24.96 4.54 -10.63
CA ILE A 8 25.99 3.49 -10.66
C ILE A 8 25.99 2.75 -12.00
N GLY A 9 24.81 2.46 -12.56
CA GLY A 9 24.68 1.81 -13.86
C GLY A 9 25.31 2.63 -14.99
N VAL A 10 25.07 3.95 -15.01
CA VAL A 10 25.65 4.87 -16.00
C VAL A 10 27.16 5.01 -15.82
N LEU A 11 27.65 5.09 -14.58
CA LEU A 11 29.09 5.14 -14.29
C LEU A 11 29.81 3.84 -14.69
N ALA A 12 29.20 2.68 -14.44
CA ALA A 12 29.73 1.38 -14.85
C ALA A 12 29.76 1.23 -16.38
N LEU A 13 28.74 1.77 -17.10
CA LEU A 13 28.75 1.83 -18.55
C LEU A 13 29.87 2.71 -19.09
N ALA A 14 30.05 3.92 -18.54
CA ALA A 14 31.13 4.83 -18.94
C ALA A 14 32.52 4.22 -18.69
N LEU A 15 32.69 3.55 -17.54
CA LEU A 15 33.92 2.83 -17.20
C LEU A 15 34.17 1.65 -18.15
N GLY A 16 33.12 0.90 -18.52
CA GLY A 16 33.21 -0.18 -19.49
C GLY A 16 33.66 0.28 -20.88
N VAL A 17 33.10 1.39 -21.38
CA VAL A 17 33.55 2.01 -22.64
C VAL A 17 35.00 2.45 -22.55
N TYR A 18 35.39 3.11 -21.46
CA TYR A 18 36.77 3.55 -21.24
C TYR A 18 37.76 2.39 -21.23
N LEU A 19 37.44 1.28 -20.54
CA LEU A 19 38.31 0.09 -20.46
C LEU A 19 38.47 -0.62 -21.81
N ILE A 20 37.44 -0.59 -22.67
CA ILE A 20 37.53 -1.11 -24.05
C ILE A 20 38.52 -0.27 -24.86
N ILE A 21 38.50 1.07 -24.70
CA ILE A 21 39.44 1.98 -25.39
C ILE A 21 40.88 1.74 -24.92
N VAL A 22 41.10 1.40 -23.65
CA VAL A 22 42.42 1.06 -23.06
C VAL A 22 42.83 -0.40 -23.37
N ASN A 23 42.14 -1.06 -24.31
CA ASN A 23 42.43 -2.41 -24.82
C ASN A 23 42.22 -3.54 -23.80
N SER A 24 41.41 -3.31 -22.77
CA SER A 24 40.98 -4.33 -21.81
C SER A 24 39.56 -4.82 -22.14
N LEU A 25 39.46 -5.54 -23.27
CA LEU A 25 38.19 -5.98 -23.85
C LEU A 25 37.35 -6.84 -22.90
N PHE A 26 37.97 -7.78 -22.16
CA PHE A 26 37.25 -8.69 -21.28
C PHE A 26 36.61 -7.96 -20.08
N ILE A 27 37.38 -7.12 -19.39
CA ILE A 27 36.91 -6.38 -18.20
C ILE A 27 35.89 -5.31 -18.63
N GLY A 28 36.13 -4.63 -19.75
CA GLY A 28 35.20 -3.67 -20.31
C GLY A 28 33.86 -4.29 -20.70
N ALA A 29 33.86 -5.47 -21.32
CA ALA A 29 32.63 -6.19 -21.67
C ALA A 29 31.81 -6.59 -20.43
N VAL A 30 32.46 -7.08 -19.37
CA VAL A 30 31.79 -7.42 -18.10
C VAL A 30 31.19 -6.17 -17.45
N ALA A 31 31.92 -5.06 -17.43
CA ALA A 31 31.44 -3.79 -16.89
C ALA A 31 30.24 -3.23 -17.68
N LEU A 32 30.24 -3.36 -19.01
CA LEU A 32 29.11 -2.97 -19.85
C LEU A 32 27.87 -3.82 -19.62
N LEU A 33 28.03 -5.14 -19.52
CA LEU A 33 26.91 -6.04 -19.22
C LEU A 33 26.30 -5.74 -17.85
N PHE A 34 27.15 -5.55 -16.84
CA PHE A 34 26.71 -5.20 -15.49
C PHE A 34 26.03 -3.82 -15.44
N GLY A 35 26.63 -2.81 -16.06
CA GLY A 35 26.09 -1.44 -16.11
C GLY A 35 24.78 -1.36 -16.91
N GLY A 36 24.68 -2.11 -18.01
CA GLY A 36 23.47 -2.24 -18.81
C GLY A 36 22.33 -2.89 -18.03
N PHE A 37 22.60 -4.01 -17.34
CA PHE A 37 21.63 -4.69 -16.49
C PHE A 37 21.14 -3.80 -15.34
N MET A 38 22.06 -3.13 -14.62
CA MET A 38 21.74 -2.24 -13.51
C MET A 38 20.96 -1.00 -13.96
N SER A 39 21.28 -0.45 -15.13
CA SER A 39 20.54 0.68 -15.70
C SER A 39 19.14 0.25 -16.13
N ALA A 40 19.02 -0.85 -16.88
CA ALA A 40 17.74 -1.37 -17.33
C ALA A 40 16.81 -1.67 -16.15
N THR A 41 17.29 -2.37 -15.13
CA THR A 41 16.51 -2.66 -13.91
C THR A 41 16.22 -1.40 -13.10
N GLY A 42 17.14 -0.44 -13.05
CA GLY A 42 16.95 0.86 -12.39
C GLY A 42 15.84 1.71 -13.01
N PHE A 43 15.74 1.72 -14.35
CA PHE A 43 14.73 2.50 -15.09
C PHE A 43 13.37 1.79 -15.20
N THR A 44 13.36 0.45 -15.25
CA THR A 44 12.13 -0.34 -15.41
C THR A 44 11.44 -0.71 -14.10
N THR A 45 12.10 -0.55 -12.95
CA THR A 45 11.45 -0.79 -11.65
C THR A 45 10.40 0.30 -11.40
N PRO A 46 9.09 -0.04 -11.35
CA PRO A 46 8.05 0.96 -11.12
C PRO A 46 8.27 1.66 -9.79
N SER A 47 8.07 2.98 -9.79
CA SER A 47 8.25 3.80 -8.60
C SER A 47 7.31 3.30 -7.48
N GLY A 48 7.79 3.29 -6.22
CA GLY A 48 6.98 2.85 -5.08
C GLY A 48 5.63 3.57 -4.95
N ARG A 49 5.52 4.79 -5.49
CA ARG A 49 4.28 5.57 -5.55
C ARG A 49 3.24 4.97 -6.53
N GLN A 50 3.67 4.45 -7.68
CA GLN A 50 2.78 3.77 -8.63
C GLN A 50 2.28 2.42 -8.09
N ILE A 51 3.15 1.70 -7.38
CA ILE A 51 2.81 0.42 -6.74
C ILE A 51 1.80 0.65 -5.61
N SER A 52 2.06 1.62 -4.71
CA SER A 52 1.15 1.94 -3.60
C SER A 52 -0.22 2.38 -4.09
N GLY A 53 -0.31 3.22 -5.14
CA GLY A 53 -1.59 3.63 -5.72
C GLY A 53 -2.40 2.46 -6.32
N LYS A 54 -1.71 1.51 -6.98
CA LYS A 54 -2.37 0.31 -7.54
C LYS A 54 -2.87 -0.62 -6.45
N ILE A 55 -2.08 -0.86 -5.40
CA ILE A 55 -2.48 -1.65 -4.24
C ILE A 55 -3.65 -0.98 -3.53
N ASN A 56 -3.60 0.34 -3.32
CA ASN A 56 -4.66 1.10 -2.68
C ASN A 56 -6.01 0.92 -3.38
N ASN A 57 -6.02 1.07 -4.71
CA ASN A 57 -7.22 0.87 -5.51
C ASN A 57 -7.70 -0.58 -5.48
N LEU A 58 -6.80 -1.56 -5.46
CA LEU A 58 -7.16 -2.98 -5.40
C LEU A 58 -7.84 -3.33 -4.06
N VAL A 59 -7.26 -2.87 -2.94
CA VAL A 59 -7.84 -3.09 -1.61
C VAL A 59 -9.18 -2.37 -1.48
N TYR A 60 -9.27 -1.12 -1.92
CA TYR A 60 -10.53 -0.35 -1.94
C TYR A 60 -11.63 -1.07 -2.72
N THR A 61 -11.35 -1.50 -3.96
CA THR A 61 -12.33 -2.20 -4.80
C THR A 61 -12.77 -3.52 -4.18
N SER A 62 -11.82 -4.29 -3.61
CA SER A 62 -12.15 -5.56 -2.97
C SER A 62 -13.03 -5.38 -1.73
N LEU A 63 -12.72 -4.38 -0.89
CA LEU A 63 -13.54 -4.06 0.29
C LEU A 63 -14.92 -3.56 -0.10
N ARG A 64 -15.00 -2.73 -1.14
CA ARG A 64 -16.26 -2.23 -1.68
C ARG A 64 -17.15 -3.37 -2.16
N GLU A 65 -16.63 -4.25 -3.00
CA GLU A 65 -17.39 -5.38 -3.57
C GLU A 65 -17.86 -6.33 -2.47
N ARG A 66 -16.97 -6.73 -1.55
CA ARG A 66 -17.31 -7.62 -0.44
C ARG A 66 -18.31 -6.99 0.53
N GLY A 67 -18.16 -5.69 0.82
CA GLY A 67 -19.07 -4.96 1.70
C GLY A 67 -20.48 -4.88 1.10
N ILE A 68 -20.60 -4.48 -0.16
CA ILE A 68 -21.90 -4.43 -0.87
C ILE A 68 -22.53 -5.83 -0.93
N GLU A 69 -21.75 -6.86 -1.24
CA GLU A 69 -22.26 -8.24 -1.29
C GLU A 69 -22.82 -8.68 0.07
N ARG A 70 -22.14 -8.35 1.18
CA ARG A 70 -22.60 -8.69 2.53
C ARG A 70 -23.82 -7.88 2.96
N ILE A 71 -23.94 -6.62 2.56
CA ILE A 71 -25.13 -5.77 2.77
C ILE A 71 -26.32 -6.40 2.06
N ARG A 72 -26.17 -6.76 0.78
CA ARG A 72 -27.24 -7.39 -0.01
C ARG A 72 -27.67 -8.74 0.54
N LYS A 73 -26.74 -9.49 1.15
CA LYS A 73 -27.02 -10.76 1.83
C LYS A 73 -27.65 -10.58 3.22
N GLY A 74 -27.77 -9.36 3.74
CA GLY A 74 -28.29 -9.09 5.08
C GLY A 74 -27.33 -9.52 6.20
N THR A 75 -26.06 -9.72 5.89
CA THR A 75 -25.02 -10.12 6.86
C THR A 75 -24.22 -8.94 7.42
N PHE A 76 -24.47 -7.74 6.86
CA PHE A 76 -23.85 -6.47 7.25
C PHE A 76 -24.95 -5.41 7.36
N HIS A 77 -25.25 -4.94 8.56
CA HIS A 77 -26.44 -4.10 8.84
C HIS A 77 -26.17 -2.59 8.68
N VAL A 78 -25.58 -2.22 7.54
CA VAL A 78 -25.21 -0.83 7.26
C VAL A 78 -25.83 -0.40 5.93
N SER A 79 -26.26 0.85 5.82
CA SER A 79 -26.65 1.42 4.53
C SER A 79 -25.50 1.34 3.53
N GLU A 80 -25.79 0.91 2.30
CA GLU A 80 -24.82 0.95 1.20
C GLU A 80 -24.25 2.37 1.01
N SER A 81 -25.06 3.42 1.18
CA SER A 81 -24.62 4.82 1.06
C SER A 81 -23.57 5.20 2.10
N ASP A 82 -23.79 4.79 3.34
CA ASP A 82 -22.99 5.22 4.50
C ASP A 82 -21.69 4.43 4.56
N PHE A 83 -21.77 3.14 4.20
CA PHE A 83 -20.60 2.29 3.99
C PHE A 83 -19.69 2.88 2.90
N LEU A 84 -20.24 3.18 1.72
CA LEU A 84 -19.44 3.72 0.60
C LEU A 84 -18.82 5.07 0.95
N THR A 85 -19.59 5.96 1.56
CA THR A 85 -19.12 7.29 1.96
C THR A 85 -18.00 7.20 3.00
N SER A 86 -18.15 6.32 3.98
CA SER A 86 -17.13 6.08 5.00
C SER A 86 -15.87 5.46 4.40
N LEU A 87 -16.03 4.49 3.49
CA LEU A 87 -14.93 3.82 2.80
C LEU A 87 -14.14 4.79 1.90
N GLU A 88 -14.83 5.73 1.23
CA GLU A 88 -14.21 6.73 0.38
C GLU A 88 -13.34 7.71 1.18
N LYS A 89 -13.81 8.14 2.35
CA LYS A 89 -13.05 9.02 3.26
C LYS A 89 -11.73 8.41 3.77
N ILE A 90 -11.69 7.09 3.94
CA ILE A 90 -10.51 6.37 4.45
C ILE A 90 -9.70 5.69 3.34
N LYS A 91 -10.10 5.86 2.07
CA LYS A 91 -9.47 5.22 0.91
C LYS A 91 -7.96 5.44 0.87
N ASP A 92 -7.46 6.61 1.26
CA ASP A 92 -6.03 6.93 1.20
C ASP A 92 -5.16 6.16 2.21
N MET A 93 -5.78 5.40 3.12
CA MET A 93 -5.09 4.59 4.12
C MET A 93 -4.75 3.18 3.63
N PHE A 94 -5.56 2.58 2.75
CA PHE A 94 -5.48 1.14 2.44
C PHE A 94 -4.22 0.72 1.66
N GLY A 95 -3.50 1.66 1.04
CA GLY A 95 -2.25 1.42 0.33
C GLY A 95 -0.98 1.61 1.16
N LYS A 96 -1.12 1.94 2.46
CA LYS A 96 -0.01 2.18 3.39
C LYS A 96 0.13 1.08 4.44
N GLN A 97 -0.86 0.21 4.54
CA GLN A 97 -0.95 -0.84 5.55
C GLN A 97 -0.23 -2.09 5.07
N ALA A 98 0.40 -2.82 6.00
CA ALA A 98 1.09 -4.07 5.70
C ALA A 98 0.13 -5.24 5.48
N GLU A 99 -1.04 -5.19 6.11
CA GLU A 99 -2.04 -6.26 6.10
C GLU A 99 -3.36 -5.77 5.50
N MET A 100 -4.11 -6.70 4.92
CA MET A 100 -5.39 -6.39 4.30
C MET A 100 -6.46 -6.16 5.38
N PRO A 101 -7.26 -5.09 5.31
CA PRO A 101 -8.37 -4.89 6.23
C PRO A 101 -9.41 -6.01 6.17
N GLU A 102 -10.02 -6.30 7.30
CA GLU A 102 -11.01 -7.36 7.44
C GLU A 102 -12.41 -6.80 7.70
N LEU A 103 -13.40 -7.30 6.95
CA LEU A 103 -14.81 -6.97 7.20
C LEU A 103 -15.36 -7.91 8.27
N GLY A 104 -15.78 -7.34 9.39
CA GLY A 104 -16.59 -7.99 10.41
C GLY A 104 -18.08 -8.04 10.07
N TYR A 105 -18.90 -8.26 11.09
CA TYR A 105 -20.36 -8.28 10.97
C TYR A 105 -20.95 -6.88 10.76
N ASP A 106 -20.52 -5.88 11.53
CA ASP A 106 -20.98 -4.49 11.40
C ASP A 106 -19.82 -3.47 11.47
N SER A 107 -18.58 -3.96 11.35
CA SER A 107 -17.38 -3.16 11.50
C SER A 107 -16.28 -3.55 10.52
N LEU A 108 -15.36 -2.64 10.26
CA LEU A 108 -14.16 -2.86 9.47
C LEU A 108 -12.95 -2.82 10.40
N PHE A 109 -12.10 -3.85 10.32
CA PHE A 109 -10.89 -3.97 11.13
C PHE A 109 -9.67 -3.66 10.28
N ILE A 110 -8.82 -2.77 10.79
CA ILE A 110 -7.55 -2.40 10.17
C ILE A 110 -6.43 -2.81 11.11
N HIS A 111 -5.55 -3.70 10.65
CA HIS A 111 -4.39 -4.14 11.42
C HIS A 111 -3.27 -3.09 11.39
N CYS A 112 -2.65 -2.89 12.55
CA CYS A 112 -1.55 -1.98 12.79
C CYS A 112 -0.42 -2.74 13.50
N GLN A 113 0.83 -2.44 13.15
CA GLN A 113 1.99 -3.16 13.71
C GLN A 113 2.40 -2.62 15.08
N SER A 114 1.97 -1.41 15.42
CA SER A 114 2.33 -0.75 16.68
C SER A 114 1.19 0.12 17.19
N GLU A 115 1.19 0.37 18.50
CA GLU A 115 0.25 1.27 19.18
C GLU A 115 0.33 2.70 18.61
N ALA A 116 1.55 3.21 18.43
CA ALA A 116 1.77 4.55 17.87
C ALA A 116 1.24 4.70 16.43
N GLU A 117 1.28 3.62 15.64
CA GLU A 117 0.64 3.61 14.32
C GLU A 117 -0.89 3.61 14.44
N ALA A 118 -1.42 2.77 15.34
CA ALA A 118 -2.86 2.68 15.60
C ALA A 118 -3.43 4.04 16.03
N ASP A 119 -2.77 4.75 16.94
CA ASP A 119 -3.23 6.07 17.42
C ASP A 119 -3.21 7.15 16.34
N ARG A 120 -2.17 7.18 15.49
CA ARG A 120 -2.10 8.12 14.36
C ARG A 120 -3.22 7.86 13.36
N ASN A 121 -3.42 6.60 13.02
CA ASN A 121 -4.46 6.18 12.07
C ASN A 121 -5.86 6.39 12.65
N LEU A 122 -6.05 6.14 13.95
CA LEU A 122 -7.29 6.41 14.67
C LEU A 122 -7.64 7.91 14.62
N SER A 123 -6.64 8.77 14.87
CA SER A 123 -6.81 10.23 14.82
C SER A 123 -7.23 10.69 13.43
N TYR A 124 -6.63 10.12 12.37
CA TYR A 124 -7.02 10.39 10.99
C TYR A 124 -8.47 9.96 10.71
N ILE A 125 -8.86 8.74 11.09
CA ILE A 125 -10.22 8.23 10.88
C ILE A 125 -11.27 9.07 11.62
N ARG A 126 -10.98 9.43 12.87
CA ARG A 126 -11.84 10.31 13.67
C ARG A 126 -11.94 11.72 13.07
N SER A 127 -10.85 12.25 12.51
CA SER A 127 -10.88 13.55 11.83
C SER A 127 -11.74 13.54 10.55
N ALA A 128 -11.93 12.36 9.93
CA ALA A 128 -12.86 12.18 8.81
C ALA A 128 -14.34 12.05 9.26
N GLY A 129 -14.61 12.13 10.57
CA GLY A 129 -15.94 12.05 11.15
C GLY A 129 -16.48 10.62 11.22
N ILE A 130 -15.61 9.62 11.29
CA ILE A 130 -15.99 8.20 11.36
C ILE A 130 -15.74 7.70 12.79
N SER A 131 -16.70 6.94 13.33
CA SER A 131 -16.55 6.31 14.64
C SER A 131 -15.53 5.17 14.56
N ALA A 132 -14.47 5.25 15.36
CA ALA A 132 -13.45 4.22 15.41
C ALA A 132 -12.86 4.08 16.82
N SER A 133 -12.44 2.86 17.14
CA SER A 133 -11.80 2.47 18.39
C SER A 133 -10.56 1.63 18.11
N VAL A 134 -9.58 1.68 19.00
CA VAL A 134 -8.40 0.80 18.97
C VAL A 134 -8.66 -0.39 19.87
N ILE A 135 -8.35 -1.57 19.36
CA ILE A 135 -8.45 -2.85 20.05
C ILE A 135 -7.06 -3.46 20.05
N GLN A 136 -6.57 -3.82 21.24
CA GLN A 136 -5.35 -4.58 21.39
C GLN A 136 -5.69 -6.08 21.39
N ASN A 137 -5.12 -6.82 20.46
CA ASN A 137 -5.33 -8.26 20.37
C ASN A 137 -3.99 -8.98 20.55
N LYS A 138 -3.68 -9.42 21.77
CA LYS A 138 -2.48 -10.22 22.17
C LYS A 138 -1.11 -9.76 21.64
N ARG A 139 -0.87 -9.79 20.32
CA ARG A 139 0.36 -9.40 19.62
C ARG A 139 0.16 -8.30 18.56
N ASP A 140 -1.07 -7.94 18.20
CA ASP A 140 -1.37 -6.92 17.21
C ASP A 140 -2.30 -5.82 17.76
N TRP A 141 -2.28 -4.68 17.06
CA TRP A 141 -3.18 -3.56 17.31
C TRP A 141 -4.14 -3.47 16.14
N GLN A 142 -5.42 -3.29 16.42
CA GLN A 142 -6.45 -3.22 15.39
C GLN A 142 -7.27 -1.95 15.59
N ILE A 143 -7.63 -1.29 14.49
CA ILE A 143 -8.60 -0.21 14.52
C ILE A 143 -9.93 -0.79 14.05
N LYS A 144 -10.91 -0.81 14.94
CA LYS A 144 -12.29 -1.14 14.63
C LYS A 144 -12.99 0.14 14.20
N ILE A 145 -13.44 0.15 12.96
CA ILE A 145 -14.29 1.20 12.40
C ILE A 145 -15.73 0.74 12.53
N ASP A 146 -16.52 1.48 13.30
CA ASP A 146 -17.92 1.22 13.51
C ASP A 146 -18.72 2.07 12.52
N PHE A 147 -19.57 1.42 11.74
CA PHE A 147 -20.49 2.12 10.86
C PHE A 147 -21.80 2.40 11.62
N PRO A 148 -22.45 3.54 11.37
CA PRO A 148 -23.76 3.79 11.95
C PRO A 148 -24.72 2.68 11.52
N ASP A 149 -25.24 1.96 12.51
CA ASP A 149 -26.21 0.90 12.29
C ASP A 149 -27.51 1.53 11.78
N THR A 150 -28.03 1.02 10.66
CA THR A 150 -29.32 1.45 10.12
C THR A 150 -30.51 0.77 10.79
N THR A 151 -30.27 -0.26 11.61
CA THR A 151 -31.30 -0.84 12.46
C THR A 151 -31.50 -0.01 13.72
N GLY A 152 -32.15 1.14 13.53
CA GLY A 152 -32.82 1.83 14.63
C GLY A 152 -33.85 0.90 15.26
N LYS A 153 -33.49 0.31 16.40
CA LYS A 153 -34.41 -0.04 17.47
C LYS A 153 -34.10 0.83 18.68
#